data_AF-K9R163-F1
#
_entry.id   AF-K9R163-F1
#
_cell.length_a   1.000
_cell.length_b   1.000
_cell.length_c   1.000
_cell.angle_alpha   90.00
_cell.angle_beta   90.00
_cell.angle_gamma   90.00
#
_symmetry.space_group_name_H-M   'P 1'
#
loop_
_entity.id
_entity.type
_entity.pdbx_description
1 polymer ?
#
loop_
_entity_poly.entity_id
_entity_poly.type
_entity_poly.pdbx_seq_one_letter_code
_entity_poly.pdbx_strand_id
1 'polypeptide(L)'
;MKYFFLAEGWTVGRVWASDGLWQITAWRRPPDIQRLNICLVEKHELMWLYRIEDAVLTVEVKPSTSEFINQTIGQVVLKRLMTAEQVIERLCTAEAKCELQNIQSVV
;
A
#
# COMPACT_ATOMS: atom_id res chain seq x y z
N MET A 1 -4.51 11.57 6.46
CA MET A 1 -4.27 10.57 5.38
C MET A 1 -2.90 9.99 5.63
N LYS A 2 -2.76 8.68 5.52
CA LYS A 2 -1.51 7.95 5.74
C LYS A 2 -1.10 7.21 4.48
N TYR A 3 0.13 6.72 4.46
CA TYR A 3 0.70 6.08 3.27
C TYR A 3 1.52 4.85 3.62
N PHE A 4 1.70 3.95 2.67
CA PHE A 4 2.65 2.84 2.78
C PHE A 4 3.09 2.37 1.40
N PHE A 5 4.24 1.70 1.35
CA PHE A 5 4.73 1.04 0.14
C PHE A 5 4.44 -0.45 0.17
N LEU A 6 3.95 -0.97 -0.95
CA LEU A 6 3.63 -2.37 -1.13
C LEU A 6 4.28 -2.90 -2.41
N ALA A 7 5.04 -3.98 -2.26
CA ALA A 7 5.67 -4.65 -3.39
C ALA A 7 4.63 -5.20 -4.37
N GLU A 8 5.00 -5.25 -5.64
CA GLU A 8 4.22 -5.94 -6.66
C GLU A 8 4.03 -7.42 -6.29
N GLY A 9 2.85 -7.99 -6.58
CA GLY A 9 2.50 -9.34 -6.15
C GLY A 9 2.04 -9.45 -4.68
N TRP A 10 1.90 -8.33 -3.97
CA TRP A 10 1.28 -8.28 -2.64
C TRP A 10 -0.06 -7.56 -2.66
N THR A 11 -0.94 -7.93 -1.74
CA THR A 11 -2.26 -7.31 -1.54
C THR A 11 -2.54 -7.04 -0.06
N VAL A 12 -3.47 -6.12 0.18
CA VAL A 12 -3.96 -5.83 1.53
C VAL A 12 -4.84 -6.99 2.02
N GLY A 13 -4.60 -7.43 3.24
CA GLY A 13 -5.41 -8.39 3.97
C GLY A 13 -6.30 -7.68 4.99
N ARG A 14 -5.93 -7.80 6.27
CA ARG A 14 -6.64 -7.18 7.38
C ARG A 14 -6.22 -5.72 7.61
N VAL A 15 -7.14 -4.92 8.10
CA VAL A 15 -6.95 -3.49 8.39
C VAL A 15 -7.48 -3.23 9.79
N TRP A 16 -6.74 -2.47 10.60
CA TRP A 16 -7.17 -2.11 11.96
C TRP A 16 -7.27 -0.60 12.12
N ALA A 17 -8.32 -0.19 12.84
CA ALA A 17 -8.53 1.16 13.35
C ALA A 17 -8.41 1.16 14.89
N SER A 18 -8.66 2.30 15.53
CA SER A 18 -8.57 2.44 16.99
C SER A 18 -9.57 1.57 17.76
N ASP A 19 -10.70 1.23 17.15
CA ASP A 19 -11.75 0.36 17.68
C ASP A 19 -11.48 -1.14 17.42
N GLY A 20 -10.38 -1.48 16.73
CA GLY A 20 -9.96 -2.84 16.46
C GLY A 20 -9.94 -3.17 14.96
N LEU A 21 -10.22 -4.44 14.63
CA LEU A 21 -10.24 -4.89 13.23
C LEU A 21 -11.37 -4.21 12.47
N TRP A 22 -11.07 -3.61 11.32
CA TRP A 22 -12.05 -2.93 10.48
C TRP A 22 -13.21 -3.85 10.12
N GLN A 23 -14.39 -3.55 10.65
CA GLN A 23 -15.63 -4.27 10.34
C GLN A 23 -16.51 -3.41 9.44
N ILE A 24 -16.85 -3.93 8.26
CA ILE A 24 -17.75 -3.23 7.33
C ILE A 24 -19.11 -2.97 7.97
N THR A 25 -19.58 -3.83 8.87
CA THR A 25 -20.85 -3.65 9.59
C THR A 25 -20.84 -2.45 10.55
N ALA A 26 -19.72 -2.20 11.21
CA ALA A 26 -19.56 -1.05 12.12
C ALA A 26 -19.36 0.26 11.34
N TRP A 27 -18.50 0.21 10.32
CA TRP A 27 -18.09 1.39 9.54
C TRP A 27 -19.02 1.70 8.36
N ARG A 28 -19.90 0.76 8.00
CA ARG A 28 -20.83 0.79 6.85
C ARG A 28 -20.15 0.91 5.47
N ARG A 29 -18.83 0.76 5.42
CA ARG A 29 -18.02 0.80 4.20
C ARG A 29 -16.68 0.07 4.39
N PRO A 30 -16.02 -0.35 3.30
CA PRO A 30 -14.61 -0.74 3.36
C PRO A 30 -13.71 0.47 3.67
N PRO A 31 -12.48 0.22 4.15
CA PRO A 31 -11.50 1.29 4.29
C PRO A 31 -11.13 1.86 2.92
N ASP A 32 -10.93 3.17 2.83
CA ASP A 32 -10.48 3.83 1.62
C ASP A 32 -8.96 3.62 1.47
N ILE A 33 -8.60 2.81 0.48
CA ILE A 33 -7.23 2.45 0.14
C ILE A 33 -7.05 2.61 -1.36
N GLN A 34 -6.11 3.46 -1.76
CA GLN A 34 -5.89 3.81 -3.16
C GLN A 34 -4.42 3.66 -3.52
N ARG A 35 -4.14 2.87 -4.56
CA ARG A 35 -2.81 2.82 -5.17
C ARG A 35 -2.58 4.12 -5.95
N LEU A 36 -1.47 4.80 -5.68
CA LEU A 36 -1.03 5.96 -6.44
C LEU A 36 -0.09 5.50 -7.57
N ASN A 37 -0.01 6.30 -8.64
CA ASN A 37 0.89 6.05 -9.77
C ASN A 37 2.34 6.47 -9.47
N ILE A 38 2.81 6.13 -8.26
CA ILE A 38 4.15 6.44 -7.76
C ILE A 38 4.71 5.14 -7.22
N CYS A 39 5.93 4.79 -7.62
CA CYS A 39 6.62 3.61 -7.14
C CYS A 39 8.08 3.89 -6.80
N LEU A 40 8.65 3.01 -5.99
CA LEU A 40 10.06 2.93 -5.70
C LEU A 40 10.60 1.62 -6.24
N VAL A 41 11.84 1.63 -6.69
CA VAL A 41 12.60 0.40 -6.94
C VAL A 41 13.59 0.23 -5.80
N GLU A 42 13.48 -0.88 -5.07
CA GLU A 42 14.39 -1.22 -3.98
C GLU A 42 14.82 -2.68 -4.13
N LYS A 43 16.13 -2.94 -4.16
CA LYS A 43 16.69 -4.30 -4.33
C LYS A 43 16.12 -5.08 -5.53
N HIS A 44 15.80 -4.38 -6.63
CA HIS A 44 15.13 -4.91 -7.83
C HIS A 44 13.65 -5.29 -7.66
N GLU A 45 13.03 -4.91 -6.54
CA GLU A 45 11.59 -5.04 -6.34
C GLU A 45 10.89 -3.71 -6.59
N LEU A 46 9.76 -3.76 -7.29
CA LEU A 46 8.89 -2.61 -7.52
C LEU A 46 7.92 -2.46 -6.35
N MET A 47 7.93 -1.30 -5.69
CA MET A 47 7.05 -0.99 -4.58
C MET A 47 6.14 0.19 -4.88
N TRP A 48 4.83 -0.05 -4.94
CA TRP A 48 3.80 0.94 -5.19
C TRP A 48 3.43 1.71 -3.93
N LEU A 49 3.24 3.02 -4.07
CA LEU A 49 2.72 3.87 -3.00
C LEU A 49 1.20 3.71 -2.90
N TYR A 50 0.71 3.42 -1.70
CA TYR A 50 -0.72 3.41 -1.37
C TYR A 50 -1.03 4.56 -0.42
N ARG A 51 -2.15 5.24 -0.69
CA ARG A 51 -2.81 6.18 0.24
C ARG A 51 -3.90 5.43 0.98
N ILE A 52 -3.98 5.69 2.29
CA ILE A 52 -5.01 5.14 3.17
C ILE A 52 -5.57 6.23 4.08
N GLU A 53 -6.82 6.06 4.50
CA GLU A 53 -7.46 7.01 5.39
C GLU A 53 -6.82 7.07 6.78
N ASP A 54 -7.04 8.20 7.47
CA ASP A 54 -6.36 8.49 8.72
C ASP A 54 -6.78 7.59 9.89
N ALA A 55 -8.03 7.14 9.87
CA ALA A 55 -8.60 6.25 10.87
C ALA A 55 -7.88 4.91 10.96
N VAL A 56 -7.18 4.49 9.91
CA VAL A 56 -6.42 3.25 9.90
C VAL A 56 -5.12 3.42 10.67
N LEU A 57 -4.85 2.47 11.57
CA LEU A 57 -3.63 2.40 12.37
C LEU A 57 -2.63 1.38 11.81
N THR A 58 -3.12 0.24 11.36
CA THR A 58 -2.28 -0.88 10.94
C THR A 58 -2.88 -1.58 9.73
N VAL A 59 -2.02 -1.99 8.80
CA VAL A 59 -2.40 -2.77 7.61
C VAL A 59 -1.58 -4.04 7.56
N GLU A 60 -2.26 -5.16 7.47
CA GLU A 60 -1.68 -6.45 7.14
C GLU A 60 -1.67 -6.62 5.64
N VAL A 61 -0.56 -7.14 5.11
CA VAL A 61 -0.43 -7.50 3.71
C VAL A 61 0.00 -8.95 3.55
N LYS A 62 -0.40 -9.54 2.44
CA LYS A 62 -0.11 -10.93 2.06
C LYS A 62 0.20 -11.03 0.57
N PRO A 63 0.92 -12.07 0.12
CA PRO A 63 1.11 -12.35 -1.29
C PRO A 63 -0.24 -12.57 -2.00
N SER A 64 -0.39 -12.07 -3.23
CA SER A 64 -1.64 -12.14 -4.01
C SER A 64 -1.71 -13.34 -4.96
N THR A 65 -0.58 -13.85 -5.44
CA THR A 65 -0.52 -14.95 -6.43
C THR A 65 0.09 -16.24 -5.85
N SER A 66 -0.42 -17.39 -6.31
CA SER A 66 0.02 -18.72 -5.85
C SER A 66 1.50 -19.00 -6.10
N GLU A 67 2.09 -18.38 -7.12
CA GLU A 67 3.52 -18.49 -7.42
C GLU A 67 4.38 -17.89 -6.30
N PHE A 68 3.96 -16.76 -5.73
CA PHE A 68 4.61 -16.19 -4.55
C PHE A 68 4.27 -16.95 -3.26
N ILE A 69 3.06 -17.52 -3.15
CA ILE A 69 2.65 -18.35 -2.00
C ILE A 69 3.56 -19.58 -1.85
N ASN A 70 4.02 -20.18 -2.94
CA ASN A 70 4.96 -21.31 -2.90
C ASN A 70 6.39 -20.90 -2.50
N GLN A 71 6.80 -19.66 -2.75
CA GLN A 71 8.12 -19.13 -2.38
C GLN A 71 8.15 -18.54 -0.96
N THR A 72 6.99 -18.13 -0.42
CA THR A 72 6.87 -17.36 0.83
C THR A 72 5.71 -17.85 1.71
N ILE A 73 5.55 -19.18 1.83
CA ILE A 73 4.50 -19.83 2.64
C ILE A 73 4.31 -19.09 3.97
N GLY A 74 3.11 -18.55 4.18
CA GLY A 74 2.69 -17.94 5.45
C GLY A 74 3.24 -16.54 5.76
N GLN A 75 3.90 -15.86 4.81
CA GLN A 75 4.42 -14.51 5.08
C GLN A 75 3.31 -13.47 5.11
N VAL A 76 2.87 -13.16 6.32
CA VAL A 76 1.98 -12.05 6.64
C VAL A 76 2.81 -10.97 7.29
N VAL A 77 2.78 -9.76 6.73
CA VAL A 77 3.60 -8.64 7.21
C VAL A 77 2.71 -7.46 7.57
N LEU A 78 2.98 -6.83 8.71
CA LEU A 78 2.37 -5.56 9.07
C LEU A 78 3.16 -4.43 8.42
N LYS A 79 2.49 -3.57 7.65
CA LYS A 79 3.12 -2.41 7.04
C LYS A 79 3.07 -1.22 7.99
N ARG A 80 4.23 -0.59 8.17
CA ARG A 80 4.34 0.70 8.85
C ARG A 80 3.69 1.77 7.98
N LEU A 81 2.73 2.49 8.55
CA LEU A 81 2.14 3.66 7.92
C LEU A 81 3.05 4.88 8.08
N MET A 82 3.03 5.73 7.07
CA MET A 82 3.92 6.88 6.92
C MET A 82 3.09 8.16 6.73
N THR A 83 3.64 9.30 7.17
CA THR A 83 3.11 10.62 6.82
C THR A 83 3.55 11.03 5.42
N ALA A 84 2.98 12.11 4.89
CA ALA A 84 3.37 12.63 3.58
C ALA A 84 4.83 13.07 3.55
N GLU A 85 5.32 13.69 4.63
CA GLU A 85 6.70 14.14 4.79
C GLU A 85 7.66 12.95 4.75
N GLN A 86 7.35 11.88 5.49
CA GLN A 86 8.14 10.65 5.49
C GLN A 86 8.15 9.97 4.11
N VAL A 87 7.04 10.02 3.38
CA VAL A 87 7.00 9.53 2.00
C VAL A 87 7.93 10.35 1.11
N ILE A 88 7.87 11.68 1.19
CA ILE A 88 8.74 12.56 0.39
C ILE A 88 10.22 12.29 0.69
N GLU A 89 10.60 12.25 1.97
CA GLU A 89 11.97 11.90 2.39
C GLU A 89 12.41 10.54 1.83
N ARG A 90 11.50 9.56 1.84
CA ARG A 90 11.77 8.22 1.31
C ARG A 90 11.93 8.22 -0.21
N LEU A 91 11.09 8.97 -0.92
CA LEU A 91 11.19 9.15 -2.37
C LEU A 91 12.49 9.86 -2.77
N CYS A 92 13.00 10.78 -1.96
CA CYS A 92 14.28 11.46 -2.21
C CYS A 92 15.50 10.56 -2.02
N THR A 93 15.41 9.50 -1.21
CA THR A 93 16.53 8.61 -0.87
C THR A 93 16.56 7.30 -1.65
N ALA A 94 15.44 6.89 -2.26
CA ALA A 94 15.36 5.70 -3.12
C ALA A 94 15.30 6.07 -4.61
N GLU A 95 15.50 5.07 -5.46
CA GLU A 95 15.20 5.17 -6.89
C GLU A 95 13.68 5.24 -7.10
N ALA A 96 13.15 6.45 -7.08
CA ALA A 96 11.74 6.73 -7.31
C ALA A 96 11.41 6.80 -8.80
N LYS A 97 10.26 6.24 -9.19
CA LYS A 97 9.67 6.34 -10.52
C LYS A 97 8.21 6.76 -10.41
N CYS A 98 7.77 7.65 -11.30
CA CYS A 98 6.36 8.04 -11.41
C CYS A 98 5.80 7.48 -12.71
N GLU A 99 4.66 6.80 -12.63
CA GLU A 99 3.92 6.38 -13.83
C GLU A 99 3.02 7.52 -14.30
N LEU A 100 3.42 8.18 -15.38
CA LEU A 100 2.57 9.14 -16.07
C LEU A 100 1.53 8.36 -16.89
N GLN A 101 0.25 8.46 -16.51
CA GLN A 101 -0.84 8.04 -17.39
C GLN A 101 -1.02 9.08 -18.49
N ASN A 102 -0.99 8.63 -19.74
CA ASN A 102 -1.09 9.48 -20.93
C ASN A 102 -2.41 10.27 -20.92
N ILE A 103 -2.35 11.62 -20.92
CA ILE A 103 -3.49 12.54 -20.78
C ILE A 103 -4.26 12.69 -22.12
N GLN A 104 -4.27 11.68 -22.99
CA GLN A 104 -4.92 11.77 -24.31
C GLN A 104 -6.45 11.72 -24.31
N SER A 105 -7.12 11.86 -23.15
CA SER A 105 -8.59 11.86 -23.04
C SER A 105 -9.16 13.17 -22.48
N VAL A 106 -8.63 14.31 -22.90
CA VAL A 106 -9.34 15.60 -22.80
C VAL A 106 -9.28 16.26 -24.18
N VAL A 107 -10.19 15.84 -25.08
CA VAL A 107 -10.64 16.60 -26.25
C VAL A 107 -12.15 16.49 -26.29
#